data_AF-X6P189-F1
#
_entry.id   AF-X6P189-F1
#
_cell.length_a   1.000
_cell.length_b   1.000
_cell.length_c   1.000
_cell.angle_alpha   90.00
_cell.angle_beta   90.00
_cell.angle_gamma   90.00
#
_symmetry.space_group_name_H-M   'P 1'
#
loop_
_entity.id
_entity.type
_entity.pdbx_description
1 polymer ?
#
loop_
_entity_poly.entity_id
_entity_poly.type
_entity_poly.pdbx_seq_one_letter_code
_entity_poly.pdbx_strand_id
1 'polypeptide(L)'
;MESHLPNFYYLHPNIHKCIIDEIKAFQEQLDTLNDYESIKTRLDVLQYLCISTEATNIVIQCYKQGLRCQEKLVCSLCVELLCAIAMRLNEKQLDEVVSILLDGFNNKDGTVHRKHAKSLAKLAPHLNERQLKNVLQHVMDAFDNGKVDICYDCAHTLATSALQLGVDQLDNAFQCLMDRCNAYFCNIKAESFLLKLRKGQLDRVFQFLIEGLYDEDENIRRSHAEILGRLAMKWSDRQVDDAFSYLMDGLNDGMMTALFVDHVQEHLE
;
A
#
# COMPACT_ATOMS: atom_id res chain seq x y z
N MET A 1 23.87 -3.49 2.40
CA MET A 1 24.79 -3.84 1.29
C MET A 1 24.27 -3.16 0.04
N GLU A 2 24.76 -1.95 -0.23
CA GLU A 2 24.48 -1.25 -1.48
C GLU A 2 25.27 -1.93 -2.59
N SER A 3 24.57 -2.63 -3.49
CA SER A 3 25.17 -3.17 -4.70
C SER A 3 25.38 -2.05 -5.71
N HIS A 4 26.52 -1.37 -5.60
CA HIS A 4 27.07 -0.56 -6.68
C HIS A 4 27.51 -1.49 -7.82
N LEU A 5 26.56 -1.94 -8.64
CA LEU A 5 26.92 -2.46 -9.95
C LEU A 5 27.46 -1.29 -10.78
N PRO A 6 28.63 -1.43 -11.43
CA PRO A 6 29.21 -0.37 -12.21
C PRO A 6 28.26 0.02 -13.34
N ASN A 7 28.08 1.33 -13.51
CA ASN A 7 27.44 1.97 -14.64
C ASN A 7 27.88 1.29 -15.95
N PHE A 8 27.00 0.47 -16.55
CA PHE A 8 27.21 -0.22 -17.84
C PHE A 8 27.18 0.76 -19.03
N TYR A 9 27.77 1.94 -18.89
CA TYR A 9 27.70 3.02 -19.87
C TYR A 9 28.37 2.69 -21.21
N TYR A 10 29.02 1.52 -21.35
CA TYR A 10 29.64 1.07 -22.59
C TYR A 10 29.46 -0.45 -22.80
N LEU A 11 28.23 -0.94 -22.78
CA LEU A 11 27.94 -2.24 -23.39
C LEU A 11 28.10 -2.12 -24.90
N HIS A 12 28.91 -3.02 -25.49
CA HIS A 12 29.11 -3.06 -26.94
C HIS A 12 27.74 -3.18 -27.64
N PRO A 13 27.45 -2.42 -28.71
CA PRO A 13 26.14 -2.40 -29.37
C PRO A 13 25.57 -3.79 -29.70
N ASN A 14 26.43 -4.73 -30.10
CA ASN A 14 26.02 -6.11 -30.37
C ASN A 14 25.50 -6.85 -29.13
N ILE A 15 26.06 -6.60 -27.93
CA ILE A 15 25.59 -7.21 -26.69
C ILE A 15 24.24 -6.61 -26.28
N HIS A 16 24.11 -5.28 -26.40
CA HIS A 16 22.85 -4.59 -26.13
C HIS A 16 21.72 -5.10 -27.04
N LYS A 17 21.99 -5.24 -28.35
CA LYS A 17 21.05 -5.84 -29.30
C LYS A 17 20.68 -7.27 -28.94
N CYS A 18 21.68 -8.11 -28.61
CA CYS A 18 21.46 -9.49 -28.19
C CYS A 18 20.53 -9.58 -26.98
N ILE A 19 20.74 -8.73 -25.96
CA ILE A 19 19.88 -8.70 -24.77
C ILE A 19 18.45 -8.31 -25.14
N ILE A 20 18.26 -7.31 -26.00
CA ILE A 20 16.91 -6.92 -26.46
C ILE A 20 16.23 -8.05 -27.22
N ASP A 21 16.94 -8.71 -28.13
CA ASP A 21 16.40 -9.81 -28.93
C ASP A 21 15.98 -10.99 -28.02
N GLU A 22 16.77 -11.30 -26.98
CA GLU A 22 16.43 -12.33 -25.98
C GLU A 22 15.20 -11.95 -25.14
N ILE A 23 15.08 -10.70 -24.68
CA ILE A 23 13.89 -10.25 -23.93
C ILE A 23 12.64 -10.34 -24.81
N LYS A 24 12.72 -9.96 -26.09
CA LYS A 24 11.61 -10.07 -27.04
C LYS A 24 11.22 -11.52 -27.31
N ALA A 25 12.21 -12.39 -27.53
CA ALA A 25 11.97 -13.82 -27.72
C ALA A 25 11.27 -14.44 -26.49
N PHE A 26 11.66 -14.02 -25.28
CA PHE A 26 10.96 -14.42 -24.06
C PHE A 26 9.52 -13.88 -24.01
N GLN A 27 9.32 -12.61 -24.35
CA GLN A 27 8.00 -11.97 -24.37
C GLN A 27 7.02 -12.72 -25.28
N GLU A 28 7.46 -13.09 -26.49
CA GLU A 28 6.66 -13.86 -27.45
C GLU A 28 6.28 -15.24 -26.92
N GLN A 29 7.16 -15.87 -26.14
CA GLN A 29 6.91 -17.19 -25.56
C GLN A 29 6.05 -17.14 -24.30
N LEU A 30 5.95 -16.00 -23.62
CA LEU A 30 5.39 -15.90 -22.26
C LEU A 30 3.97 -16.50 -22.16
N ASP A 31 3.11 -16.25 -23.15
CA ASP A 31 1.73 -16.77 -23.17
C ASP A 31 1.63 -18.27 -23.45
N THR A 32 2.71 -18.89 -23.95
CA THR A 32 2.76 -20.32 -24.30
C THR A 32 3.40 -21.18 -23.22
N LEU A 33 4.02 -20.55 -22.21
CA LEU A 33 4.65 -21.25 -21.09
C LEU A 33 3.57 -21.71 -20.11
N ASN A 34 3.61 -22.99 -19.75
CA ASN A 34 2.67 -23.60 -18.79
C ASN A 34 3.37 -23.99 -17.47
N ASP A 35 4.70 -23.89 -17.40
CA ASP A 35 5.48 -24.25 -16.22
C ASP A 35 5.80 -23.01 -15.38
N TYR A 36 5.24 -22.95 -14.18
CA TYR A 36 5.40 -21.83 -13.26
C TYR A 36 6.86 -21.55 -12.90
N GLU A 37 7.66 -22.58 -12.61
CA GLU A 37 9.05 -22.35 -12.18
C GLU A 37 9.92 -21.81 -13.33
N SER A 38 9.69 -22.29 -14.55
CA SER A 38 10.32 -21.72 -15.76
C SER A 38 9.91 -20.27 -15.98
N ILE A 39 8.63 -19.92 -15.82
CA ILE A 39 8.14 -18.55 -15.96
C ILE A 39 8.76 -17.65 -14.90
N LYS A 40 8.71 -18.06 -13.63
CA LYS A 40 9.26 -17.32 -12.50
C LYS A 40 10.73 -17.02 -12.69
N THR A 41 11.53 -18.05 -12.97
CA THR A 41 12.98 -17.90 -13.17
C THR A 41 13.29 -16.89 -14.28
N ARG A 42 12.56 -16.96 -15.40
CA ARG A 42 12.76 -16.04 -16.53
C ARG A 42 12.33 -14.61 -16.20
N LEU A 43 11.19 -14.42 -15.53
CA LEU A 43 10.71 -13.11 -15.09
C LEU A 43 11.67 -12.44 -14.08
N ASP A 44 12.20 -13.23 -13.13
CA ASP A 44 13.15 -12.77 -12.11
C ASP A 44 14.44 -12.23 -12.72
N VAL A 45 14.90 -12.83 -13.83
CA VAL A 45 16.11 -12.38 -14.53
C VAL A 45 15.89 -11.02 -15.22
N LEU A 46 14.69 -10.73 -15.71
CA LEU A 46 14.41 -9.51 -16.49
C LEU A 46 14.73 -8.21 -15.73
N GLN A 47 14.58 -8.19 -14.40
CA GLN A 47 14.86 -6.98 -13.59
C GLN A 47 16.34 -6.57 -13.67
N TYR A 48 17.23 -7.51 -13.96
CA TYR A 48 18.67 -7.27 -14.12
C TYR A 48 19.04 -6.87 -15.55
N LEU A 49 18.15 -7.09 -16.52
CA LEU A 49 18.35 -6.74 -17.93
C LEU A 49 17.85 -5.33 -18.27
N CYS A 50 17.40 -4.56 -17.26
CA CYS A 50 17.03 -3.15 -17.37
C CYS A 50 18.27 -2.23 -17.55
N ILE A 51 19.06 -2.49 -18.59
CA ILE A 51 20.34 -1.81 -18.88
C ILE A 51 20.20 -0.56 -19.77
N SER A 52 19.01 -0.34 -20.33
CA SER A 52 18.70 0.80 -21.21
C SER A 52 17.20 1.08 -21.18
N THR A 53 16.79 2.29 -21.57
CA THR A 53 15.37 2.66 -21.64
C THR A 53 14.56 1.72 -22.53
N GLU A 54 15.09 1.34 -23.69
CA GLU A 54 14.41 0.40 -24.60
C GLU A 54 14.22 -0.97 -23.96
N ALA A 55 15.30 -1.56 -23.41
CA ALA A 55 15.21 -2.84 -22.73
C ALA A 55 14.22 -2.80 -21.56
N THR A 56 14.25 -1.74 -20.74
CA THR A 56 13.33 -1.56 -19.62
C THR A 56 11.88 -1.43 -20.07
N ASN A 57 11.59 -0.74 -21.18
CA ASN A 57 10.22 -0.65 -21.72
C ASN A 57 9.70 -2.05 -22.10
N ILE A 58 10.53 -2.87 -22.73
CA ILE A 58 10.15 -4.24 -23.09
C ILE A 58 9.93 -5.08 -21.82
N VAL A 59 10.80 -4.96 -20.81
CA VAL A 59 10.62 -5.63 -19.51
C VAL A 59 9.31 -5.23 -18.83
N ILE A 60 8.94 -3.95 -18.83
CA ILE A 60 7.65 -3.48 -18.32
C ILE A 60 6.50 -4.14 -19.08
N GLN A 61 6.59 -4.26 -20.41
CA GLN A 61 5.58 -4.97 -21.20
C GLN A 61 5.51 -6.46 -20.87
N CYS A 62 6.65 -7.13 -20.65
CA CYS A 62 6.68 -8.54 -20.23
C CYS A 62 5.93 -8.71 -18.90
N TYR A 63 6.19 -7.85 -17.91
CA TYR A 63 5.47 -7.90 -16.64
C TYR A 63 3.98 -7.60 -16.81
N LYS A 64 3.62 -6.61 -17.61
CA LYS A 64 2.21 -6.32 -17.95
C LYS A 64 1.50 -7.49 -18.60
N GLN A 65 2.17 -8.22 -19.49
CA GLN A 65 1.64 -9.42 -20.11
C GLN A 65 1.49 -10.56 -19.09
N GLY A 66 2.46 -10.74 -18.20
CA GLY A 66 2.38 -11.71 -17.10
C GLY A 66 1.19 -11.48 -16.16
N LEU A 67 0.75 -10.22 -15.98
CA LEU A 67 -0.48 -9.90 -15.23
C LEU A 67 -1.77 -10.40 -15.89
N ARG A 68 -1.75 -10.75 -17.18
CA ARG A 68 -2.88 -11.35 -17.90
C ARG A 68 -2.95 -12.87 -17.72
N CYS A 69 -1.92 -13.47 -17.14
CA CYS A 69 -1.89 -14.90 -16.87
C CYS A 69 -3.01 -15.26 -15.88
N GLN A 70 -3.62 -16.43 -16.04
CA GLN A 70 -4.61 -16.92 -15.08
C GLN A 70 -3.98 -17.41 -13.77
N GLU A 71 -2.67 -17.68 -13.80
CA GLU A 71 -1.92 -18.17 -12.64
C GLU A 71 -1.66 -17.03 -11.65
N LYS A 72 -2.29 -17.12 -10.47
CA LYS A 72 -2.25 -16.06 -9.44
C LYS A 72 -0.82 -15.79 -8.94
N LEU A 73 0.03 -16.81 -8.92
CA LEU A 73 1.42 -16.66 -8.50
C LEU A 73 2.22 -15.82 -9.51
N VAL A 74 2.02 -16.02 -10.81
CA VAL A 74 2.67 -15.22 -11.86
C VAL A 74 2.26 -13.76 -11.78
N CYS A 75 0.96 -13.49 -11.59
CA CYS A 75 0.46 -12.13 -11.41
C CYS A 75 1.08 -11.44 -10.20
N SER A 76 1.20 -12.15 -9.06
CA SER A 76 1.87 -11.63 -7.86
C SER A 76 3.29 -11.22 -8.14
N LEU A 77 4.04 -12.12 -8.79
CA LEU A 77 5.45 -11.92 -9.08
C LEU A 77 5.65 -10.72 -10.00
N CYS A 78 4.81 -10.56 -11.03
CA CYS A 78 4.89 -9.42 -11.94
C CYS A 78 4.69 -8.08 -11.23
N VAL A 79 3.72 -7.99 -10.30
CA VAL A 79 3.51 -6.79 -9.47
C VAL A 79 4.74 -6.49 -8.60
N GLU A 80 5.30 -7.51 -7.95
CA GLU A 80 6.49 -7.38 -7.11
C GLU A 80 7.72 -6.90 -7.91
N LEU A 81 7.93 -7.47 -9.10
CA LEU A 81 9.02 -7.11 -10.00
C LEU A 81 8.85 -5.71 -10.60
N LEU A 82 7.63 -5.31 -10.96
CA LEU A 82 7.32 -3.92 -11.36
C LEU A 82 7.74 -2.94 -10.26
N CYS A 83 7.38 -3.22 -9.01
CA CYS A 83 7.82 -2.42 -7.86
C CYS A 83 9.34 -2.42 -7.68
N ALA A 84 10.01 -3.55 -7.93
CA ALA A 84 11.46 -3.66 -7.78
C ALA A 84 12.23 -2.78 -8.78
N ILE A 85 11.75 -2.71 -10.04
CA ILE A 85 12.38 -1.89 -11.06
C ILE A 85 11.96 -0.41 -11.01
N ALA A 86 10.82 -0.09 -10.40
CA ALA A 86 10.22 1.26 -10.39
C ALA A 86 11.20 2.37 -9.95
N MET A 87 12.07 2.07 -8.98
CA MET A 87 13.07 3.00 -8.45
C MET A 87 14.14 3.44 -9.46
N ARG A 88 14.26 2.72 -10.59
CA ARG A 88 15.26 2.97 -11.64
C ARG A 88 14.64 3.58 -12.90
N LEU A 89 13.34 3.82 -12.89
CA LEU A 89 12.59 4.27 -14.05
C LEU A 89 12.68 5.80 -14.20
N ASN A 90 12.63 6.26 -15.45
CA ASN A 90 12.34 7.67 -15.70
C ASN A 90 10.84 7.96 -15.51
N GLU A 91 10.48 9.24 -15.47
CA GLU A 91 9.11 9.69 -15.20
C GLU A 91 8.05 9.05 -16.12
N LYS A 92 8.33 8.96 -17.44
CA LYS A 92 7.38 8.37 -18.40
C LYS A 92 7.19 6.87 -18.20
N GLN A 93 8.27 6.16 -17.88
CA GLN A 93 8.21 4.73 -17.55
C GLN A 93 7.46 4.51 -16.23
N LEU A 94 7.66 5.39 -15.25
CA LEU A 94 6.97 5.32 -13.98
C LEU A 94 5.48 5.63 -14.14
N ASP A 95 5.08 6.55 -15.03
CA ASP A 95 3.68 6.77 -15.39
C ASP A 95 3.02 5.49 -15.91
N GLU A 96 3.73 4.74 -16.76
CA GLU A 96 3.23 3.46 -17.28
C GLU A 96 3.09 2.42 -16.16
N VAL A 97 4.08 2.29 -15.28
CA VAL A 97 3.99 1.37 -14.13
C VAL A 97 2.82 1.74 -13.21
N VAL A 98 2.64 3.03 -12.91
CA VAL A 98 1.49 3.51 -12.13
C VAL A 98 0.18 3.16 -12.83
N SER A 99 0.07 3.37 -14.13
CA SER A 99 -1.13 3.01 -14.91
C SER A 99 -1.41 1.50 -14.84
N ILE A 100 -0.39 0.66 -15.01
CA ILE A 100 -0.53 -0.80 -14.89
C ILE A 100 -1.03 -1.18 -13.49
N LEU A 101 -0.48 -0.55 -12.46
CA LEU A 101 -0.88 -0.84 -11.08
C LEU A 101 -2.33 -0.40 -10.79
N LEU A 102 -2.75 0.74 -11.34
CA LEU A 102 -4.12 1.24 -11.25
C LEU A 102 -5.12 0.34 -11.99
N ASP A 103 -4.75 -0.18 -13.17
CA ASP A 103 -5.59 -1.12 -13.93
C ASP A 103 -5.93 -2.38 -13.12
N GLY A 104 -5.07 -2.76 -12.17
CA GLY A 104 -5.29 -3.86 -11.25
C GLY A 104 -6.56 -3.75 -10.41
N PHE A 105 -7.06 -2.54 -10.14
CA PHE A 105 -8.32 -2.31 -9.42
C PHE A 105 -9.57 -2.67 -10.23
N ASN A 106 -9.44 -2.91 -11.54
CA ASN A 106 -10.53 -3.41 -12.38
C ASN A 106 -10.69 -4.94 -12.31
N ASN A 107 -9.83 -5.63 -11.55
CA ASN A 107 -9.96 -7.07 -11.34
C ASN A 107 -11.20 -7.39 -10.49
N LYS A 108 -11.65 -8.65 -10.48
CA LYS A 108 -12.74 -9.09 -9.60
C LYS A 108 -12.21 -9.73 -8.31
N ASP A 109 -10.94 -10.13 -8.30
CA ASP A 109 -10.30 -10.80 -7.17
C ASP A 109 -9.72 -9.77 -6.19
N GLY A 110 -10.28 -9.69 -4.98
CA GLY A 110 -9.80 -8.78 -3.93
C GLY A 110 -8.35 -9.01 -3.50
N THR A 111 -7.80 -10.22 -3.70
CA THR A 111 -6.38 -10.49 -3.44
C THR A 111 -5.47 -9.79 -4.45
N VAL A 112 -5.94 -9.60 -5.68
CA VAL A 112 -5.24 -8.85 -6.72
C VAL A 112 -5.22 -7.38 -6.36
N HIS A 113 -6.36 -6.81 -5.95
CA HIS A 113 -6.45 -5.41 -5.52
C HIS A 113 -5.48 -5.10 -4.40
N ARG A 114 -5.42 -5.98 -3.40
CA ARG A 114 -4.53 -5.84 -2.25
C ARG A 114 -3.06 -5.70 -2.67
N LYS A 115 -2.60 -6.54 -3.60
CA LYS A 115 -1.20 -6.52 -4.07
C LYS A 115 -0.88 -5.26 -4.86
N HIS A 116 -1.80 -4.81 -5.71
CA HIS A 116 -1.65 -3.60 -6.50
C HIS A 116 -1.64 -2.35 -5.60
N ALA A 117 -2.58 -2.26 -4.66
CA ALA A 117 -2.63 -1.20 -3.67
C ALA A 117 -1.36 -1.15 -2.81
N LYS A 118 -0.95 -2.29 -2.23
CA LYS A 118 0.29 -2.38 -1.44
C LYS A 118 1.51 -1.89 -2.22
N SER A 119 1.56 -2.20 -3.51
CA SER A 119 2.62 -1.77 -4.42
C SER A 119 2.58 -0.26 -4.68
N LEU A 120 1.40 0.31 -4.93
CA LEU A 120 1.21 1.76 -5.04
C LEU A 120 1.59 2.50 -3.76
N ALA A 121 1.18 2.01 -2.59
CA ALA A 121 1.57 2.59 -1.30
C ALA A 121 3.09 2.60 -1.12
N LYS A 122 3.78 1.51 -1.52
CA LYS A 122 5.25 1.44 -1.50
C LYS A 122 5.91 2.42 -2.46
N LEU A 123 5.30 2.66 -3.63
CA LEU A 123 5.82 3.60 -4.63
C LEU A 123 5.52 5.06 -4.31
N ALA A 124 4.45 5.35 -3.56
CA ALA A 124 3.98 6.71 -3.31
C ALA A 124 5.07 7.71 -2.89
N PRO A 125 6.04 7.38 -2.00
CA PRO A 125 7.14 8.30 -1.65
C PRO A 125 8.07 8.69 -2.81
N HIS A 126 7.98 8.00 -3.94
CA HIS A 126 8.84 8.17 -5.12
C HIS A 126 8.07 8.73 -6.33
N LEU A 127 6.77 8.94 -6.19
CA LEU A 127 5.93 9.52 -7.23
C LEU A 127 5.97 11.05 -7.15
N ASN A 128 5.88 11.70 -8.30
CA ASN A 128 5.71 13.16 -8.34
C ASN A 128 4.25 13.55 -8.04
N GLU A 129 4.01 14.84 -7.81
CA GLU A 129 2.69 15.37 -7.44
C GLU A 129 1.58 14.98 -8.45
N ARG A 130 1.89 15.01 -9.75
CA ARG A 130 0.94 14.63 -10.81
C ARG A 130 0.55 13.15 -10.71
N GLN A 131 1.54 12.28 -10.53
CA GLN A 131 1.33 10.83 -10.39
C GLN A 131 0.56 10.51 -9.11
N LEU A 132 0.90 11.16 -7.99
CA LEU A 132 0.18 11.00 -6.72
C LEU A 132 -1.28 11.44 -6.82
N LYS A 133 -1.57 12.57 -7.48
CA LYS A 133 -2.96 13.01 -7.71
C LYS A 133 -3.74 11.99 -8.52
N ASN A 134 -3.12 11.39 -9.54
CA ASN A 134 -3.75 10.33 -10.31
C ASN A 134 -4.07 9.09 -9.45
N VAL A 135 -3.11 8.66 -8.61
CA VAL A 135 -3.31 7.52 -7.70
C VAL A 135 -4.43 7.82 -6.69
N LEU A 136 -4.39 9.00 -6.06
CA LEU A 136 -5.40 9.43 -5.09
C LEU A 136 -6.81 9.39 -5.70
N GLN A 137 -6.98 10.04 -6.86
CA GLN A 137 -8.28 10.10 -7.54
C GLN A 137 -8.79 8.71 -7.91
N HIS A 138 -7.94 7.86 -8.50
CA HIS A 138 -8.33 6.50 -8.87
C HIS A 138 -8.78 5.67 -7.66
N VAL A 139 -8.07 5.77 -6.53
CA VAL A 139 -8.45 5.03 -5.32
C VAL A 139 -9.77 5.54 -4.75
N MET A 140 -10.01 6.86 -4.76
CA MET A 140 -11.29 7.44 -4.34
C MET A 140 -12.44 6.98 -5.26
N ASP A 141 -12.24 7.02 -6.58
CA ASP A 141 -13.23 6.54 -7.56
C ASP A 141 -13.52 5.04 -7.37
N ALA A 142 -12.49 4.25 -7.04
CA ALA A 142 -12.66 2.84 -6.73
C ALA A 142 -13.52 2.62 -5.48
N PHE A 143 -13.43 3.49 -4.47
CA PHE A 143 -14.25 3.41 -3.25
C PHE A 143 -15.70 3.77 -3.55
N ASP A 144 -15.95 4.80 -4.35
CA ASP A 144 -17.31 5.26 -4.66
C ASP A 144 -18.08 4.32 -5.59
N ASN A 145 -17.37 3.61 -6.46
CA ASN A 145 -18.01 2.68 -7.39
C ASN A 145 -18.63 1.45 -6.72
N GLY A 146 -18.35 1.15 -5.45
CA GLY A 146 -19.00 0.09 -4.66
C GLY A 146 -18.89 -1.34 -5.24
N LYS A 147 -18.12 -1.50 -6.32
CA LYS A 147 -17.93 -2.76 -7.06
C LYS A 147 -16.77 -3.60 -6.52
N VAL A 148 -15.97 -3.03 -5.63
CA VAL A 148 -14.73 -3.61 -5.13
C VAL A 148 -14.81 -3.73 -3.61
N ASP A 149 -14.38 -4.88 -3.08
CA ASP A 149 -14.12 -5.03 -1.66
C ASP A 149 -12.94 -4.12 -1.28
N ILE A 150 -13.25 -2.99 -0.64
CA ILE A 150 -12.25 -1.99 -0.24
C ILE A 150 -11.37 -2.63 0.82
N CYS A 151 -10.15 -2.99 0.43
CA CYS A 151 -9.22 -3.61 1.36
C CYS A 151 -8.38 -2.56 2.09
N TYR A 152 -7.81 -2.98 3.22
CA TYR A 152 -6.91 -2.18 4.04
C TYR A 152 -5.77 -1.53 3.25
N ASP A 153 -5.13 -2.26 2.33
CA ASP A 153 -4.02 -1.72 1.55
C ASP A 153 -4.48 -0.61 0.58
N CYS A 154 -5.75 -0.62 0.12
CA CYS A 154 -6.31 0.49 -0.65
C CYS A 154 -6.45 1.74 0.21
N ALA A 155 -7.00 1.59 1.42
CA ALA A 155 -7.12 2.69 2.38
C ALA A 155 -5.75 3.27 2.76
N HIS A 156 -4.76 2.41 2.96
CA HIS A 156 -3.39 2.83 3.21
C HIS A 156 -2.75 3.55 2.02
N THR A 157 -3.05 3.12 0.79
CA THR A 157 -2.60 3.80 -0.43
C THR A 157 -3.19 5.21 -0.53
N LEU A 158 -4.48 5.36 -0.27
CA LEU A 158 -5.17 6.65 -0.24
C LEU A 158 -4.54 7.59 0.80
N ALA A 159 -4.40 7.11 2.04
CA ALA A 159 -3.80 7.86 3.14
C ALA A 159 -2.35 8.29 2.84
N THR A 160 -1.53 7.37 2.33
CA THR A 160 -0.12 7.65 2.00
C THR A 160 -0.01 8.67 0.87
N SER A 161 -0.85 8.55 -0.16
CA SER A 161 -0.85 9.50 -1.29
C SER A 161 -1.28 10.89 -0.85
N ALA A 162 -2.31 10.98 0.00
CA ALA A 162 -2.78 12.24 0.56
C ALA A 162 -1.73 12.93 1.44
N LEU A 163 -1.02 12.17 2.27
CA LEU A 163 0.08 12.66 3.11
C LEU A 163 1.18 13.35 2.28
N GLN A 164 1.49 12.81 1.10
CA GLN A 164 2.49 13.37 0.21
C GLN A 164 2.00 14.61 -0.55
N LEU A 165 0.69 14.74 -0.79
CA LEU A 165 0.10 15.87 -1.52
C LEU A 165 -0.22 17.08 -0.62
N GLY A 166 -0.33 16.89 0.69
CA GLY A 166 -0.53 17.96 1.66
C GLY A 166 -1.97 18.14 2.13
N VAL A 167 -2.23 19.27 2.81
CA VAL A 167 -3.41 19.47 3.68
C VAL A 167 -4.75 19.33 2.94
N ASP A 168 -4.88 19.89 1.74
CA ASP A 168 -6.16 19.82 1.00
C ASP A 168 -6.55 18.39 0.64
N GLN A 169 -5.57 17.55 0.30
CA GLN A 169 -5.83 16.14 -0.04
C GLN A 169 -6.01 15.26 1.20
N LEU A 170 -5.40 15.64 2.33
CA LEU A 170 -5.62 14.98 3.62
C LEU A 170 -7.09 15.08 4.06
N ASP A 171 -7.73 16.24 3.88
CA ASP A 171 -9.14 16.42 4.22
C ASP A 171 -10.06 15.52 3.38
N ASN A 172 -9.84 15.47 2.07
CA ASN A 172 -10.60 14.63 1.15
C ASN A 172 -10.41 13.14 1.46
N ALA A 173 -9.16 12.71 1.67
CA ALA A 173 -8.84 11.34 2.02
C ALA A 173 -9.43 10.95 3.38
N PHE A 174 -9.35 11.83 4.38
CA PHE A 174 -9.96 11.59 5.70
C PHE A 174 -11.46 11.36 5.59
N GLN A 175 -12.17 12.24 4.87
CA GLN A 175 -13.62 12.10 4.71
C GLN A 175 -13.98 10.81 3.97
N CYS A 176 -13.27 10.49 2.89
CA CYS A 176 -13.45 9.25 2.14
C CYS A 176 -13.20 8.01 3.02
N LEU A 177 -12.12 7.99 3.79
CA LEU A 177 -11.80 6.89 4.72
C LEU A 177 -12.85 6.76 5.81
N MET A 178 -13.29 7.86 6.41
CA MET A 178 -14.31 7.83 7.46
C MET A 178 -15.64 7.28 6.96
N ASP A 179 -16.04 7.63 5.73
CA ASP A 179 -17.34 7.22 5.17
C ASP A 179 -17.32 5.81 4.57
N ARG A 180 -16.16 5.35 4.07
CA ARG A 180 -16.06 4.11 3.26
C ARG A 180 -15.20 3.02 3.90
N CYS A 181 -14.27 3.37 4.80
CA CYS A 181 -13.29 2.44 5.35
C CYS A 181 -12.80 2.88 6.75
N ASN A 182 -13.72 3.18 7.67
CA ASN A 182 -13.36 3.66 9.02
C ASN A 182 -12.48 2.68 9.81
N ALA A 183 -12.63 1.37 9.56
CA ALA A 183 -11.77 0.32 10.10
C ALA A 183 -10.27 0.52 9.80
N TYR A 184 -9.92 1.33 8.79
CA TYR A 184 -8.53 1.75 8.56
C TYR A 184 -7.92 2.42 9.80
N PHE A 185 -8.69 3.21 10.54
CA PHE A 185 -8.21 3.98 11.69
C PHE A 185 -7.89 3.11 12.92
N CYS A 186 -8.34 1.85 12.94
CA CYS A 186 -8.02 0.88 14.00
C CYS A 186 -6.69 0.15 13.74
N ASN A 187 -5.97 0.49 12.66
CA ASN A 187 -4.75 -0.19 12.27
C ASN A 187 -3.51 0.66 12.55
N ILE A 188 -2.46 0.01 13.04
CA ILE A 188 -1.18 0.65 13.34
C ILE A 188 -0.59 1.44 12.15
N LYS A 189 -0.73 1.02 10.88
CA LYS A 189 -0.19 1.83 9.77
C LYS A 189 -0.99 3.10 9.48
N ALA A 190 -2.15 3.31 10.11
CA ALA A 190 -2.85 4.58 10.08
C ALA A 190 -2.21 5.64 10.98
N GLU A 191 -1.32 5.26 11.90
CA GLU A 191 -0.69 6.17 12.87
C GLU A 191 -0.09 7.42 12.20
N SER A 192 0.72 7.24 11.15
CA SER A 192 1.34 8.36 10.42
C SER A 192 0.32 9.34 9.81
N PHE A 193 -0.83 8.82 9.37
CA PHE A 193 -1.95 9.61 8.84
C PHE A 193 -2.69 10.32 9.98
N LEU A 194 -3.03 9.59 11.04
CA LEU A 194 -3.71 10.09 12.24
C LEU A 194 -2.94 11.24 12.90
N LEU A 195 -1.61 11.12 13.01
CA LEU A 195 -0.74 12.16 13.59
C LEU A 195 -0.75 13.49 12.81
N LYS A 196 -1.23 13.49 11.56
CA LYS A 196 -1.33 14.67 10.69
C LYS A 196 -2.74 15.27 10.62
N LEU A 197 -3.73 14.62 11.22
CA LEU A 197 -5.09 15.14 11.27
C LEU A 197 -5.19 16.38 12.17
N ARG A 198 -6.07 17.31 11.81
CA ARG A 198 -6.38 18.47 12.65
C ARG A 198 -7.31 18.10 13.79
N LYS A 199 -7.38 18.94 14.83
CA LYS A 199 -8.18 18.71 16.04
C LYS A 199 -9.60 18.21 15.76
N GLY A 200 -10.37 18.89 14.91
CA GLY A 200 -11.75 18.48 14.61
C GLY A 200 -11.88 17.13 13.88
N GLN A 201 -10.86 16.68 13.14
CA GLN A 201 -10.82 15.33 12.56
C GLN A 201 -10.43 14.29 13.61
N LEU A 202 -9.45 14.61 14.45
CA LEU A 202 -9.05 13.78 15.59
C LEU A 202 -10.22 13.55 16.56
N ASP A 203 -11.05 14.57 16.81
CA ASP A 203 -12.24 14.43 17.66
C ASP A 203 -13.23 13.40 17.09
N ARG A 204 -13.40 13.35 15.76
CA ARG A 204 -14.24 12.34 15.09
C ARG A 204 -13.63 10.94 15.17
N VAL A 205 -12.31 10.83 14.96
CA VAL A 205 -11.61 9.54 15.11
C VAL A 205 -11.69 9.07 16.56
N PHE A 206 -11.51 9.96 17.53
CA PHE A 206 -11.63 9.64 18.94
C PHE A 206 -12.99 9.06 19.28
N GLN A 207 -14.09 9.70 18.83
CA GLN A 207 -15.45 9.18 19.04
C GLN A 207 -15.60 7.78 18.45
N PHE A 208 -15.17 7.58 17.20
CA PHE A 208 -15.18 6.27 16.56
C PHE A 208 -14.38 5.21 17.36
N LEU A 209 -13.19 5.57 17.85
CA LEU A 209 -12.34 4.67 18.62
C LEU A 209 -12.99 4.28 19.96
N ILE A 210 -13.65 5.22 20.63
CA ILE A 210 -14.36 4.98 21.90
C ILE A 210 -15.56 4.07 21.69
N GLU A 211 -16.36 4.30 20.63
CA GLU A 211 -17.50 3.45 20.30
C GLU A 211 -17.08 1.98 20.10
N GLY A 212 -15.95 1.74 19.43
CA GLY A 212 -15.45 0.38 19.21
C GLY A 212 -14.81 -0.29 20.43
N LEU A 213 -14.63 0.41 21.56
CA LEU A 213 -14.30 -0.25 22.84
C LEU A 213 -15.46 -1.09 23.38
N TYR A 214 -16.68 -0.87 22.90
CA TYR A 214 -17.87 -1.65 23.27
C TYR A 214 -18.16 -2.81 22.30
N ASP A 215 -17.31 -3.03 21.30
CA ASP A 215 -17.53 -4.09 20.33
C ASP A 215 -17.50 -5.47 21.00
N GLU A 216 -18.34 -6.40 20.54
CA GLU A 216 -18.40 -7.76 21.08
C GLU A 216 -17.11 -8.55 20.81
N ASP A 217 -16.41 -8.27 19.71
CA ASP A 217 -15.16 -8.91 19.34
C ASP A 217 -13.98 -8.30 20.11
N GLU A 218 -13.29 -9.14 20.89
CA GLU A 218 -12.11 -8.75 21.68
C GLU A 218 -10.98 -8.18 20.81
N ASN A 219 -10.80 -8.69 19.58
CA ASN A 219 -9.78 -8.19 18.68
C ASN A 219 -10.12 -6.78 18.20
N ILE A 220 -11.41 -6.49 17.99
CA ILE A 220 -11.87 -5.14 17.64
C ILE A 220 -11.59 -4.21 18.82
N ARG A 221 -12.04 -4.54 20.04
CA ARG A 221 -11.75 -3.73 21.24
C ARG A 221 -10.26 -3.49 21.45
N ARG A 222 -9.44 -4.54 21.36
CA ARG A 222 -7.98 -4.46 21.50
C ARG A 222 -7.38 -3.49 20.50
N SER A 223 -7.77 -3.57 19.22
CA SER A 223 -7.25 -2.68 18.18
C SER A 223 -7.61 -1.20 18.43
N HIS A 224 -8.81 -0.93 18.94
CA HIS A 224 -9.25 0.43 19.28
C HIS A 224 -8.48 0.98 20.48
N ALA A 225 -8.34 0.18 21.54
CA ALA A 225 -7.56 0.53 22.72
C ALA A 225 -6.08 0.79 22.38
N GLU A 226 -5.48 -0.01 21.50
CA GLU A 226 -4.09 0.17 21.07
C GLU A 226 -3.90 1.53 20.37
N ILE A 227 -4.77 1.88 19.42
CA ILE A 227 -4.68 3.16 18.71
C ILE A 227 -4.93 4.35 19.65
N LEU A 228 -5.89 4.23 20.57
CA LEU A 228 -6.12 5.25 21.60
C LEU A 228 -4.87 5.49 22.45
N GLY A 229 -4.18 4.43 22.87
CA GLY A 229 -2.93 4.51 23.62
C GLY A 229 -1.80 5.15 22.82
N ARG A 230 -1.59 4.73 21.57
CA ARG A 230 -0.54 5.28 20.69
C ARG A 230 -0.71 6.78 20.43
N LEU A 231 -1.95 7.24 20.39
CA LEU A 231 -2.29 8.64 20.16
C LEU A 231 -2.55 9.42 21.46
N ALA A 232 -2.24 8.86 22.63
CA ALA A 232 -2.52 9.49 23.94
C ALA A 232 -2.06 10.95 24.01
N MET A 233 -0.86 11.25 23.49
CA MET A 233 -0.26 12.59 23.47
C MET A 233 -0.97 13.58 22.52
N LYS A 234 -1.92 13.12 21.70
CA LYS A 234 -2.72 13.95 20.79
C LYS A 234 -4.09 14.29 21.34
N TRP A 235 -4.57 13.54 22.32
CA TRP A 235 -5.85 13.77 22.94
C TRP A 235 -5.77 14.95 23.92
N SER A 236 -6.90 15.63 24.10
CA SER A 236 -7.04 16.58 25.22
C SER A 236 -7.15 15.83 26.55
N ASP A 237 -6.81 16.48 27.66
CA ASP A 237 -6.92 15.89 29.01
C ASP A 237 -8.29 15.24 29.24
N ARG A 238 -9.37 15.94 28.84
CA ARG A 238 -10.73 15.39 28.90
C ARG A 238 -10.90 14.11 28.09
N GLN A 239 -10.37 14.06 26.88
CA GLN A 239 -10.45 12.85 26.05
C GLN A 239 -9.63 11.71 26.64
N VAL A 240 -8.49 12.00 27.28
CA VAL A 240 -7.72 10.99 28.02
C VAL A 240 -8.52 10.46 29.21
N ASP A 241 -9.13 11.35 30.00
CA ASP A 241 -9.99 10.97 31.14
C ASP A 241 -11.20 10.13 30.69
N ASP A 242 -11.85 10.55 29.60
CA ASP A 242 -12.97 9.81 29.00
C ASP A 242 -12.48 8.40 28.59
N ALA A 243 -11.43 8.30 27.78
CA ALA A 243 -10.88 7.02 27.31
C ALA A 243 -10.46 6.09 28.46
N PHE A 244 -9.82 6.65 29.50
CA PHE A 244 -9.43 5.88 30.68
C PHE A 244 -10.64 5.33 31.43
N SER A 245 -11.68 6.16 31.62
CA SER A 245 -12.93 5.73 32.26
C SER A 245 -13.57 4.57 31.51
N TYR A 246 -13.64 4.67 30.18
CA TYR A 246 -14.17 3.61 29.32
C TYR A 246 -13.38 2.30 29.41
N LEU A 247 -12.05 2.38 29.40
CA LEU A 247 -11.20 1.20 29.53
C LEU A 247 -11.35 0.53 30.91
N MET A 248 -11.51 1.32 31.97
CA MET A 248 -11.76 0.83 33.33
C MET A 248 -13.12 0.13 33.47
N ASP A 249 -14.17 0.66 32.85
CA ASP A 249 -15.48 0.01 32.86
C ASP A 249 -15.43 -1.35 32.15
N GLY A 250 -14.76 -1.43 30.99
CA GLY A 250 -14.56 -2.71 30.28
C GLY A 250 -13.72 -3.73 31.05
N LEU A 251 -12.79 -3.28 31.90
CA LEU A 251 -12.02 -4.15 32.80
C LEU A 251 -12.89 -4.72 33.93
N ASN A 252 -13.78 -3.89 34.49
CA ASN A 252 -14.67 -4.26 35.58
C ASN A 252 -15.77 -5.25 35.16
N ASP A 253 -16.20 -5.20 33.90
CA ASP A 253 -17.13 -6.16 33.31
C ASP A 253 -16.45 -7.50 32.91
N GLY A 254 -15.14 -7.66 33.19
CA GLY A 254 -14.37 -8.87 32.92
C GLY A 254 -13.86 -9.00 31.47
N MET A 255 -13.92 -7.92 30.69
CA MET A 255 -13.80 -7.93 29.24
C MET A 255 -12.38 -7.64 28.70
N MET A 256 -11.47 -7.12 29.54
CA MET A 256 -10.18 -6.52 29.09
C MET A 256 -8.97 -6.80 30.01
N THR A 257 -8.99 -7.79 30.89
CA THR A 257 -8.03 -7.92 32.01
C THR A 257 -6.56 -8.22 31.65
N ALA A 258 -6.22 -8.47 30.39
CA ALA A 258 -4.87 -8.92 30.01
C ALA A 258 -3.95 -7.85 29.38
N LEU A 259 -4.46 -6.70 28.90
CA LEU A 259 -3.70 -5.88 27.93
C LEU A 259 -3.19 -4.53 28.49
N PHE A 260 -3.78 -4.02 29.57
CA PHE A 260 -3.44 -2.70 30.09
C PHE A 260 -2.23 -2.72 31.03
N VAL A 261 -1.97 -3.86 31.69
CA VAL A 261 -0.87 -4.00 32.67
C VAL A 261 0.50 -3.98 31.98
N ASP A 262 0.63 -4.60 30.81
CA ASP A 262 1.95 -4.72 30.17
C ASP A 262 2.43 -3.43 29.48
N HIS A 263 1.52 -2.57 28.99
CA HIS A 263 1.91 -1.40 28.19
C HIS A 263 1.95 -0.07 28.98
N VAL A 264 1.14 0.07 30.02
CA VAL A 264 1.18 1.27 30.88
C VAL A 264 2.36 1.23 31.86
N GLN A 265 2.82 0.03 32.22
CA GLN A 265 3.95 -0.15 33.13
C GLN A 265 5.31 0.15 32.47
N GLU A 266 5.41 0.09 31.14
CA GLU A 266 6.64 0.44 30.39
C GLU A 266 6.83 1.95 30.17
N HIS A 267 5.83 2.80 30.46
CA HIS A 267 5.88 4.24 30.18
C HIS A 267 5.65 5.13 31.42
N LEU A 268 5.65 4.54 32.61
CA LEU A 268 5.54 5.23 33.90
C LEU A 268 6.82 5.13 34.78
N GLU A 269 7.92 4.62 34.23
CA GLU A 269 9.29 4.72 34.79
C GLU A 269 10.16 5.62 33.91
#